data_AF-A0A8R1TVR7-F1
#
_entry.id   AF-A0A8R1TVR7-F1
#
_cell.length_a   1.000
_cell.length_b   1.000
_cell.length_c   1.000
_cell.angle_alpha   90.00
_cell.angle_beta   90.00
_cell.angle_gamma   90.00
#
_symmetry.space_group_name_H-M   'P 1'
#
loop_
_entity.id
_entity.type
_entity.pdbx_description
1 polymer ?
#
loop_
_entity_poly.entity_id
_entity_poly.type
_entity_poly.pdbx_seq_one_letter_code
_entity_poly.pdbx_strand_id
1 'polypeptide(L)'
;MTETPSNTANHQRLAEMFVHLTPIGARIPYSICIDNQQNIWVASKGGLFKMDRCGELLFQEKNDFAKKAEPFCQVSFHENKIIYAYSEYMSGLTLLKILTLNGETVSEQFVDGRIQSLSVNDIGEMFLTKRIRGNDSIIYSSDISCPNCWSEMICEDEYIFQTVCALSSDLLVVSTCTLPINMYSRQSLRLINVIEGKVTKSFSKEGKEDGQIFFPLSIQKYGSDILVLDKTGRVQQFTQDGEFVRVAAKIDAYLGNAFVVDGNIALIACSGIVLDRKNETICDDWLEKIPLDGTRWLPDPSIY
;
A
#
# COMPACT_ATOMS: atom_id res chain seq x y z
N MET A 1 -25.76 -0.22 -6.71
CA MET A 1 -25.38 -0.97 -7.92
C MET A 1 -24.33 -1.97 -7.50
N THR A 2 -24.45 -3.24 -7.87
CA THR A 2 -23.31 -4.17 -7.80
C THR A 2 -22.22 -3.58 -8.70
N GLU A 3 -20.99 -3.47 -8.20
CA GLU A 3 -19.87 -3.10 -9.07
C GLU A 3 -19.83 -4.08 -10.24
N THR A 4 -19.56 -3.58 -11.45
CA THR A 4 -19.40 -4.45 -12.61
C THR A 4 -18.20 -5.36 -12.39
N PRO A 5 -18.29 -6.67 -12.70
CA PRO A 5 -17.13 -7.54 -12.69
C PRO A 5 -15.98 -6.92 -13.48
N SER A 6 -14.75 -7.07 -12.98
CA SER A 6 -13.59 -6.66 -13.76
C SER A 6 -13.58 -7.45 -15.06
N ASN A 7 -13.38 -6.77 -16.18
CA ASN A 7 -13.19 -7.43 -17.47
C ASN A 7 -11.97 -8.36 -17.46
N THR A 8 -11.02 -8.10 -16.56
CA THR A 8 -9.84 -8.95 -16.37
C THR A 8 -10.21 -10.30 -15.77
N ALA A 9 -11.16 -10.31 -14.85
CA ALA A 9 -11.65 -11.55 -14.24
C ALA A 9 -12.33 -12.49 -15.23
N ASN A 10 -12.89 -11.98 -16.33
CA ASN A 10 -13.55 -12.81 -17.33
C ASN A 10 -12.57 -13.66 -18.16
N HIS A 11 -11.31 -13.22 -18.31
CA HIS A 11 -10.28 -14.00 -18.99
C HIS A 11 -9.36 -14.76 -18.03
N GLN A 12 -9.33 -14.36 -16.76
CA GLN A 12 -8.58 -15.04 -15.72
C GLN A 12 -9.34 -16.28 -15.22
N ARG A 13 -8.60 -17.37 -14.98
CA ARG A 13 -9.12 -18.50 -14.22
C ARG A 13 -8.70 -18.32 -12.77
N LEU A 14 -9.60 -18.53 -11.82
CA LEU A 14 -9.23 -18.58 -10.39
C LEU A 14 -7.95 -19.42 -10.18
N ALA A 15 -7.81 -20.55 -10.87
CA ALA A 15 -6.63 -21.41 -10.79
C ALA A 15 -5.28 -20.78 -11.22
N GLU A 16 -5.29 -19.62 -11.88
CA GLU A 16 -4.09 -18.90 -12.36
C GLU A 16 -3.69 -17.73 -11.44
N MET A 17 -4.56 -17.31 -10.51
CA MET A 17 -4.21 -16.33 -9.48
C MET A 17 -3.08 -16.88 -8.61
N PHE A 18 -2.07 -16.06 -8.31
CA PHE A 18 -0.91 -16.56 -7.57
C PHE A 18 -1.27 -17.02 -6.15
N VAL A 19 -1.98 -16.21 -5.35
CA VAL A 19 -2.47 -16.63 -4.04
C VAL A 19 -3.88 -16.09 -3.78
N HIS A 20 -4.85 -16.99 -3.56
CA HIS A 20 -6.18 -16.59 -3.11
C HIS A 20 -6.18 -16.26 -1.61
N LEU A 21 -6.52 -15.02 -1.27
CA LEU A 21 -6.52 -14.52 0.10
C LEU A 21 -7.89 -14.73 0.78
N THR A 22 -9.00 -14.66 0.03
CA THR A 22 -10.35 -14.83 0.61
C THR A 22 -10.55 -16.17 1.34
N PRO A 23 -10.11 -17.33 0.80
CA PRO A 23 -10.32 -18.63 1.44
C PRO A 23 -9.61 -18.77 2.79
N ILE A 24 -8.44 -18.14 2.95
CA ILE A 24 -7.68 -18.14 4.21
C ILE A 24 -8.18 -17.08 5.20
N GLY A 25 -9.06 -16.17 4.75
CA GLY A 25 -9.66 -15.12 5.56
C GLY A 25 -8.93 -13.77 5.48
N ALA A 26 -7.91 -13.63 4.63
CA ALA A 26 -7.13 -12.42 4.42
C ALA A 26 -7.86 -11.39 3.55
N ARG A 27 -9.06 -11.00 4.00
CA ARG A 27 -10.00 -10.19 3.22
C ARG A 27 -9.64 -8.71 3.21
N ILE A 28 -9.75 -8.08 2.04
CA ILE A 28 -9.48 -6.67 1.79
C ILE A 28 -8.04 -6.29 2.22
N PRO A 29 -7.01 -6.75 1.48
CA PRO A 29 -5.61 -6.45 1.76
C PRO A 29 -5.29 -4.98 1.44
N TYR A 30 -4.61 -4.29 2.37
CA TYR A 30 -4.22 -2.88 2.21
C TYR A 30 -2.72 -2.66 2.13
N SER A 31 -1.91 -3.61 2.60
CA SER A 31 -0.46 -3.49 2.60
C SER A 31 0.16 -4.87 2.58
N ILE A 32 1.30 -4.97 1.90
CA ILE A 32 2.11 -6.19 1.84
C ILE A 32 3.59 -5.84 1.97
N CYS A 33 4.38 -6.78 2.49
CA CYS A 33 5.83 -6.69 2.46
C CYS A 33 6.45 -8.09 2.29
N ILE A 34 7.74 -8.12 1.99
CA ILE A 34 8.53 -9.35 1.86
C ILE A 34 9.63 -9.30 2.92
N ASP A 35 9.77 -10.35 3.72
CA ASP A 35 10.85 -10.45 4.70
C ASP A 35 12.15 -10.99 4.08
N ASN A 36 13.24 -11.06 4.87
CA ASN A 36 14.53 -11.55 4.37
C ASN A 36 14.61 -13.06 4.09
N GLN A 37 13.62 -13.83 4.53
CA GLN A 37 13.44 -15.24 4.13
C GLN A 37 12.54 -15.33 2.88
N GLN A 38 12.02 -14.18 2.44
CA GLN A 38 11.08 -13.95 1.36
C GLN A 38 9.75 -14.64 1.53
N ASN A 39 9.32 -14.69 2.78
CA ASN A 39 7.91 -14.86 3.07
C ASN A 39 7.20 -13.53 2.79
N ILE A 40 5.99 -13.66 2.30
CA ILE A 40 5.08 -12.56 1.99
C ILE A 40 4.21 -12.33 3.23
N TRP A 41 4.20 -11.09 3.70
CA TRP A 41 3.30 -10.66 4.76
C TRP A 41 2.20 -9.80 4.18
N VAL A 42 0.97 -10.03 4.61
CA VAL A 42 -0.23 -9.32 4.15
C VAL A 42 -1.00 -8.78 5.34
N ALA A 43 -1.11 -7.46 5.41
CA ALA A 43 -2.06 -6.77 6.28
C ALA A 43 -3.36 -6.56 5.53
N SER A 44 -4.44 -7.11 6.08
CA SER A 44 -5.78 -7.04 5.54
C SER A 44 -6.78 -6.68 6.63
N LYS A 45 -8.03 -6.37 6.27
CA LYS A 45 -9.10 -6.25 7.27
C LYS A 45 -9.35 -7.55 8.02
N GLY A 46 -9.06 -8.68 7.38
CA GLY A 46 -9.09 -10.02 7.97
C GLY A 46 -7.96 -10.31 8.96
N GLY A 47 -7.01 -9.38 9.16
CA GLY A 47 -5.87 -9.54 10.05
C GLY A 47 -4.53 -9.60 9.32
N LEU A 48 -3.53 -10.16 9.99
CA LEU A 48 -2.15 -10.30 9.49
C LEU A 48 -1.89 -11.75 9.06
N PHE A 49 -1.31 -11.94 7.89
CA PHE A 49 -1.03 -13.25 7.31
C PHE A 49 0.40 -13.30 6.80
N LYS A 50 1.04 -14.46 6.97
CA LYS A 50 2.38 -14.76 6.44
C LYS A 50 2.29 -15.99 5.55
N MET A 51 2.80 -15.90 4.34
CA MET A 51 2.89 -17.00 3.38
C MET A 51 4.33 -17.15 2.89
N ASP A 52 4.71 -18.33 2.46
CA ASP A 52 5.99 -18.53 1.78
C ASP A 52 5.97 -17.97 0.33
N ARG A 53 7.08 -18.12 -0.40
CA ARG A 53 7.19 -17.69 -1.81
C ARG A 53 6.24 -18.43 -2.77
N CYS A 54 5.72 -19.58 -2.35
CA CYS A 54 4.80 -20.44 -3.11
C CYS A 54 3.33 -20.13 -2.79
N GLY A 55 3.05 -19.34 -1.75
CA GLY A 55 1.70 -19.00 -1.32
C GLY A 55 1.16 -19.86 -0.19
N GLU A 56 1.96 -20.76 0.38
CA GLU A 56 1.54 -21.60 1.50
C GLU A 56 1.52 -20.80 2.79
N LEU A 57 0.43 -20.93 3.56
CA LEU A 57 0.23 -20.18 4.79
C LEU A 57 1.15 -20.70 5.91
N LEU A 58 1.96 -19.80 6.47
CA LEU A 58 2.91 -20.09 7.56
C LEU A 58 2.43 -19.57 8.92
N PHE A 59 1.76 -18.40 8.94
CA PHE A 59 1.27 -17.77 10.15
C PHE A 59 0.04 -16.91 9.84
N GLN A 60 -0.84 -16.76 10.84
CA GLN A 60 -1.96 -15.83 10.77
C GLN A 60 -2.34 -15.30 12.17
N GLU A 61 -2.68 -14.02 12.24
CA GLU A 61 -3.42 -13.39 13.33
C GLU A 61 -4.75 -12.90 12.76
N LYS A 62 -5.83 -13.67 12.97
CA LYS A 62 -7.13 -13.41 12.34
C LYS A 62 -7.93 -12.34 13.05
N ASN A 63 -8.63 -11.53 12.25
CA ASN A 63 -9.70 -10.65 12.68
C ASN A 63 -11.05 -11.14 12.12
N ASP A 64 -11.83 -11.80 12.97
CA ASP A 64 -13.15 -12.33 12.62
C ASP A 64 -14.19 -11.24 12.33
N PHE A 65 -13.88 -9.98 12.66
CA PHE A 65 -14.76 -8.82 12.44
C PHE A 65 -14.29 -7.92 11.30
N ALA A 66 -13.74 -8.50 10.22
CA ALA A 66 -13.23 -7.76 9.05
C ALA A 66 -14.19 -6.68 8.50
N LYS A 67 -15.51 -6.90 8.55
CA LYS A 67 -16.51 -5.90 8.11
C LYS A 67 -16.51 -4.62 8.95
N LYS A 68 -16.13 -4.71 10.23
CA LYS A 68 -16.01 -3.58 11.14
C LYS A 68 -14.59 -3.01 11.17
N ALA A 69 -13.61 -3.70 10.58
CA ALA A 69 -12.23 -3.23 10.56
C ALA A 69 -12.10 -1.95 9.73
N GLU A 70 -11.29 -1.01 10.23
CA GLU A 70 -10.94 0.20 9.50
C GLU A 70 -10.04 -0.14 8.28
N PRO A 71 -10.07 0.67 7.22
CA PRO A 71 -9.16 0.51 6.09
C PRO A 71 -7.72 0.90 6.44
N PHE A 72 -6.80 0.64 5.50
CA PHE A 72 -5.40 1.08 5.53
C PHE A 72 -4.54 0.46 6.62
N CYS A 73 -4.82 -0.76 7.06
CA CYS A 73 -3.83 -1.51 7.83
C CYS A 73 -2.51 -1.64 7.06
N GLN A 74 -1.39 -1.49 7.76
CA GLN A 74 -0.04 -1.41 7.19
C GLN A 74 0.80 -2.56 7.70
N VAL A 75 1.68 -3.08 6.83
CA VAL A 75 2.73 -4.02 7.22
C VAL A 75 4.04 -3.61 6.55
N SER A 76 5.12 -3.59 7.31
CA SER A 76 6.46 -3.26 6.83
C SER A 76 7.49 -4.18 7.47
N PHE A 77 8.60 -4.42 6.77
CA PHE A 77 9.71 -5.24 7.25
C PHE A 77 10.93 -4.37 7.51
N HIS A 78 11.61 -4.59 8.63
CA HIS A 78 12.88 -3.96 8.98
C HIS A 78 13.68 -4.87 9.91
N GLU A 79 14.93 -5.20 9.56
CA GLU A 79 15.88 -5.98 10.39
C GLU A 79 15.29 -7.18 11.16
N ASN A 80 14.69 -8.16 10.46
CA ASN A 80 14.05 -9.35 11.07
C ASN A 80 12.80 -9.05 11.92
N LYS A 81 12.26 -7.83 11.84
CA LYS A 81 11.02 -7.44 12.50
C LYS A 81 9.96 -7.12 11.48
N ILE A 82 8.72 -7.42 11.86
CA ILE A 82 7.52 -7.01 11.15
C ILE A 82 6.84 -5.93 11.96
N ILE A 83 6.62 -4.79 11.31
CA ILE A 83 5.86 -3.67 11.86
C ILE A 83 4.45 -3.81 11.30
N TYR A 84 3.46 -4.04 12.17
CA TYR A 84 2.07 -4.21 11.78
C TYR A 84 1.21 -3.16 12.47
N ALA A 85 0.45 -2.40 11.70
CA ALA A 85 -0.41 -1.35 12.22
C ALA A 85 -1.83 -1.47 11.68
N TYR A 86 -2.84 -1.29 12.52
CA TYR A 86 -4.22 -1.23 12.10
C TYR A 86 -5.04 -0.30 12.99
N SER A 87 -6.02 0.38 12.40
CA SER A 87 -6.92 1.25 13.17
C SER A 87 -8.09 0.50 13.77
N GLU A 88 -8.37 0.81 15.01
CA GLU A 88 -9.54 0.34 15.72
C GLU A 88 -10.76 1.19 15.37
N TYR A 89 -11.86 0.52 15.05
CA TYR A 89 -13.11 1.15 14.61
C TYR A 89 -13.68 2.12 15.66
N MET A 90 -13.78 1.66 16.91
CA MET A 90 -14.50 2.37 17.97
C MET A 90 -13.66 3.42 18.68
N SER A 91 -12.40 3.13 18.98
CA SER A 91 -11.52 4.05 19.73
C SER A 91 -10.99 5.17 18.83
N GLY A 92 -10.90 4.94 17.51
CA GLY A 92 -10.26 5.86 16.59
C GLY A 92 -8.74 5.95 16.77
N LEU A 93 -8.16 5.00 17.52
CA LEU A 93 -6.73 4.80 17.70
C LEU A 93 -6.20 3.82 16.65
N THR A 94 -4.89 3.79 16.51
CA THR A 94 -4.16 2.77 15.74
C THR A 94 -3.38 1.89 16.70
N LEU A 95 -3.61 0.57 16.64
CA LEU A 95 -2.73 -0.38 17.29
C LEU A 95 -1.52 -0.63 16.38
N LEU A 96 -0.32 -0.45 16.94
CA LEU A 96 0.95 -0.73 16.30
C LEU A 96 1.65 -1.86 17.07
N LYS A 97 2.00 -2.93 16.36
CA LYS A 97 2.73 -4.09 16.86
C LYS A 97 4.07 -4.20 16.17
N ILE A 98 5.10 -4.53 16.93
CA ILE A 98 6.39 -5.00 16.41
C ILE A 98 6.46 -6.49 16.70
N LEU A 99 6.65 -7.30 15.66
CA LEU A 99 6.63 -8.76 15.73
C LEU A 99 7.97 -9.34 15.28
N THR A 100 8.32 -10.51 15.79
CA THR A 100 9.37 -11.36 15.21
C THR A 100 8.89 -11.98 13.89
N LEU A 101 9.80 -12.55 13.10
CA LEU A 101 9.42 -13.30 11.89
C LEU A 101 8.56 -14.54 12.17
N ASN A 102 8.49 -15.01 13.42
CA ASN A 102 7.62 -16.11 13.82
C ASN A 102 6.22 -15.63 14.24
N GLY A 103 5.96 -14.31 14.24
CA GLY A 103 4.69 -13.73 14.63
C GLY A 103 4.55 -13.48 16.14
N GLU A 104 5.64 -13.58 16.91
CA GLU A 104 5.62 -13.25 18.34
C GLU A 104 5.71 -11.74 18.54
N THR A 105 4.81 -11.18 19.34
CA THR A 105 4.80 -9.74 19.65
C THR A 105 6.00 -9.37 20.52
N VAL A 106 6.86 -8.49 20.01
CA VAL A 106 7.99 -7.88 20.72
C VAL A 106 7.52 -6.64 21.48
N SER A 107 6.69 -5.81 20.84
CA SER A 107 6.05 -4.65 21.48
C SER A 107 4.69 -4.38 20.89
N GLU A 108 3.83 -3.74 21.68
CA GLU A 108 2.51 -3.30 21.28
C GLU A 108 2.19 -1.95 21.90
N GLN A 109 1.63 -1.06 21.11
CA GLN A 109 1.32 0.31 21.53
C GLN A 109 0.16 0.90 20.74
N PHE A 110 -0.46 1.93 21.32
CA PHE A 110 -1.52 2.70 20.68
C PHE A 110 -0.97 4.05 20.20
N VAL A 111 -1.27 4.38 18.96
CA VAL A 111 -1.00 5.67 18.34
C VAL A 111 -2.32 6.40 18.16
N ASP A 112 -2.39 7.66 18.58
CA ASP A 112 -3.62 8.45 18.41
C ASP A 112 -3.94 8.68 16.93
N GLY A 113 -5.21 8.61 16.59
CA GLY A 113 -5.72 8.76 15.23
C GLY A 113 -5.63 7.49 14.38
N ARG A 114 -6.24 7.58 13.18
CA ARG A 114 -6.35 6.44 12.26
C ARG A 114 -5.25 6.50 11.21
N ILE A 115 -4.50 5.42 11.07
CA ILE A 115 -3.41 5.29 10.10
C ILE A 115 -3.92 5.36 8.66
N GLN A 116 -3.09 5.90 7.78
CA GLN A 116 -3.29 5.94 6.33
C GLN A 116 -2.13 5.26 5.60
N SER A 117 -0.89 5.49 6.02
CA SER A 117 0.31 4.87 5.45
C SER A 117 1.43 4.83 6.49
N LEU A 118 2.31 3.84 6.34
CA LEU A 118 3.51 3.66 7.15
C LEU A 118 4.69 3.32 6.25
N SER A 119 5.84 3.92 6.53
CA SER A 119 7.11 3.53 5.92
C SER A 119 8.20 3.51 6.99
N VAL A 120 9.26 2.76 6.75
CA VAL A 120 10.43 2.67 7.64
C VAL A 120 11.68 2.83 6.79
N ASN A 121 12.62 3.65 7.23
CA ASN A 121 13.89 3.82 6.54
C ASN A 121 14.92 2.75 6.97
N ASP A 122 16.09 2.80 6.35
CA ASP A 122 17.15 1.81 6.57
C ASP A 122 17.76 1.87 7.98
N ILE A 123 17.56 2.97 8.73
CA ILE A 123 18.06 3.13 10.11
C ILE A 123 16.99 2.83 11.17
N GLY A 124 15.78 2.43 10.77
CA GLY A 124 14.71 2.04 11.69
C GLY A 124 13.81 3.18 12.17
N GLU A 125 13.93 4.37 11.57
CA GLU A 125 12.98 5.45 11.78
C GLU A 125 11.71 5.17 10.96
N MET A 126 10.58 5.18 11.65
CA MET A 126 9.26 4.98 11.08
C MET A 126 8.61 6.33 10.77
N PHE A 127 7.90 6.40 9.65
CA PHE A 127 7.13 7.57 9.21
C PHE A 127 5.69 7.16 8.97
N LEU A 128 4.76 7.87 9.60
CA LEU A 128 3.35 7.54 9.57
C LEU A 128 2.52 8.74 9.12
N THR A 129 1.59 8.49 8.20
CA THR A 129 0.52 9.44 7.85
C THR A 129 -0.80 8.96 8.44
N LYS A 130 -1.66 9.91 8.82
CA LYS A 130 -2.98 9.65 9.38
C LYS A 130 -4.07 10.12 8.44
N ARG A 131 -5.22 9.46 8.51
CA ARG A 131 -6.46 9.95 7.92
C ARG A 131 -6.80 11.29 8.56
N ILE A 132 -7.05 12.29 7.72
CA ILE A 132 -7.27 13.67 8.16
C ILE A 132 -8.39 13.77 9.20
N ARG A 133 -8.11 14.48 10.31
CA ARG A 133 -9.07 14.92 11.31
C ARG A 133 -8.85 16.41 11.53
N GLY A 134 -9.71 17.25 10.97
CA GLY A 134 -9.52 18.71 10.98
C GLY A 134 -8.86 19.19 9.68
N ASN A 135 -8.05 20.25 9.80
CA ASN A 135 -7.44 20.92 8.65
C ASN A 135 -5.98 20.50 8.44
N ASP A 136 -5.29 20.09 9.50
CA ASP A 136 -3.85 19.86 9.50
C ASP A 136 -3.53 18.40 9.15
N SER A 137 -2.71 18.21 8.13
CA SER A 137 -2.14 16.92 7.77
C SER A 137 -0.70 16.84 8.22
N ILE A 138 -0.37 15.81 8.98
CA ILE A 138 0.93 15.64 9.63
C ILE A 138 1.55 14.32 9.20
N ILE A 139 2.85 14.34 8.92
CA ILE A 139 3.69 13.14 8.93
C ILE A 139 4.36 13.07 10.30
N TYR A 140 4.15 11.96 11.00
CA TYR A 140 4.76 11.68 12.28
C TYR A 140 5.98 10.79 12.10
N SER A 141 7.00 10.95 12.94
CA SER A 141 8.12 10.01 13.02
C SER A 141 8.32 9.44 14.42
N SER A 142 8.89 8.24 14.50
CA SER A 142 9.28 7.57 15.73
C SER A 142 10.32 6.50 15.41
N ASP A 143 11.18 6.18 16.36
CA ASP A 143 12.15 5.09 16.21
C ASP A 143 11.52 3.73 16.54
N ILE A 144 11.85 2.68 15.77
CA ILE A 144 11.34 1.31 15.97
C ILE A 144 11.76 0.72 17.34
N SER A 145 12.87 1.17 17.91
CA SER A 145 13.33 0.78 19.25
C SER A 145 12.55 1.46 20.37
N CYS A 146 11.88 2.58 20.08
CA CYS A 146 11.06 3.34 21.02
C CYS A 146 9.75 3.80 20.37
N PRO A 147 8.84 2.88 20.00
CA PRO A 147 7.69 3.19 19.14
C PRO A 147 6.54 3.95 19.85
N ASN A 148 6.78 4.44 21.06
CA ASN A 148 5.84 5.21 21.86
C ASN A 148 6.06 6.73 21.74
N CYS A 149 7.20 7.16 21.20
CA CYS A 149 7.63 8.56 21.17
C CYS A 149 7.43 9.17 19.77
N TRP A 150 6.17 9.41 19.39
CA TRP A 150 5.86 10.02 18.10
C TRP A 150 6.01 11.54 18.14
N SER A 151 6.81 12.07 17.21
CA SER A 151 6.98 13.51 16.97
C SER A 151 6.36 13.92 15.64
N GLU A 152 5.87 15.16 15.57
CA GLU A 152 5.45 15.78 14.31
C GLU A 152 6.71 16.15 13.51
N MET A 153 6.90 15.56 12.34
CA MET A 153 8.05 15.85 11.47
C MET A 153 7.75 17.01 10.52
N ILE A 154 6.54 17.02 9.95
CA ILE A 154 6.04 18.10 9.08
C ILE A 154 4.52 18.18 9.18
N CYS A 155 3.99 19.40 9.15
CA CYS A 155 2.57 19.73 9.18
C CYS A 155 2.22 20.66 8.01
N GLU A 156 1.15 20.37 7.31
CA GLU A 156 0.60 21.15 6.19
C GLU A 156 -0.91 21.31 6.34
N ASP A 157 -1.48 22.44 5.94
CA ASP A 157 -2.93 22.73 6.00
C ASP A 157 -3.60 22.78 4.60
N GLU A 158 -2.83 23.01 3.53
CA GLU A 158 -3.33 23.03 2.16
C GLU A 158 -3.39 21.61 1.54
N TYR A 159 -2.47 20.73 1.93
CA TYR A 159 -2.28 19.41 1.34
C TYR A 159 -2.38 18.30 2.37
N ILE A 160 -3.14 17.25 2.03
CA ILE A 160 -3.21 16.02 2.82
C ILE A 160 -2.15 15.05 2.35
N PHE A 161 -1.29 14.61 3.27
CA PHE A 161 -0.37 13.49 3.08
C PHE A 161 -1.13 12.16 3.03
N GLN A 162 -0.88 11.36 2.00
CA GLN A 162 -1.52 10.05 1.78
C GLN A 162 -0.50 8.92 1.93
N THR A 163 -0.03 8.32 0.83
CA THR A 163 0.93 7.21 0.87
C THR A 163 2.35 7.75 0.96
N VAL A 164 3.17 7.20 1.86
CA VAL A 164 4.55 7.65 2.12
C VAL A 164 5.53 6.50 1.89
N CYS A 165 6.71 6.82 1.36
CA CYS A 165 7.81 5.88 1.17
C CYS A 165 9.13 6.56 1.56
N ALA A 166 9.88 5.94 2.47
CA ALA A 166 11.23 6.35 2.79
C ALA A 166 12.20 5.90 1.69
N LEU A 167 12.97 6.83 1.14
CA LEU A 167 13.94 6.58 0.08
C LEU A 167 15.36 6.40 0.65
N SER A 168 15.68 7.13 1.70
CA SER A 168 16.93 7.08 2.45
C SER A 168 16.67 7.47 3.92
N SER A 169 17.73 7.64 4.71
CA SER A 169 17.63 8.15 6.07
C SER A 169 17.12 9.60 6.15
N ASP A 170 17.25 10.37 5.07
CA ASP A 170 16.99 11.82 5.06
C ASP A 170 15.95 12.26 4.02
N LEU A 171 15.40 11.34 3.22
CA LEU A 171 14.48 11.66 2.13
C LEU A 171 13.24 10.75 2.12
N LEU A 172 12.08 11.38 2.08
CA LEU A 172 10.80 10.72 1.81
C LEU A 172 10.24 11.16 0.47
N VAL A 173 9.45 10.28 -0.14
CA VAL A 173 8.45 10.64 -1.13
C VAL A 173 7.06 10.38 -0.57
N VAL A 174 6.14 11.32 -0.79
CA VAL A 174 4.76 11.21 -0.33
C VAL A 174 3.80 11.65 -1.44
N SER A 175 2.64 11.01 -1.54
CA SER A 175 1.55 11.54 -2.35
C SER A 175 0.71 12.52 -1.53
N THR A 176 0.32 13.61 -2.17
CA THR A 176 -0.50 14.65 -1.54
C THR A 176 -1.77 14.94 -2.33
N CYS A 177 -2.83 15.37 -1.64
CA CYS A 177 -4.12 15.69 -2.23
C CYS A 177 -4.73 16.92 -1.53
N THR A 178 -5.35 17.84 -2.28
CA THR A 178 -6.05 18.99 -1.69
C THR A 178 -7.42 18.62 -1.11
N LEU A 179 -7.85 19.33 -0.08
CA LEU A 179 -9.22 19.27 0.43
C LEU A 179 -10.23 20.03 -0.46
N PRO A 180 -11.49 19.58 -0.56
CA PRO A 180 -12.00 18.27 -0.11
C PRO A 180 -11.51 17.13 -1.02
N ILE A 181 -11.27 15.93 -0.47
CA ILE A 181 -10.83 14.76 -1.26
C ILE A 181 -11.98 14.28 -2.16
N ASN A 182 -11.85 14.49 -3.47
CA ASN A 182 -12.78 14.03 -4.49
C ASN A 182 -12.06 13.93 -5.86
N MET A 183 -12.74 13.48 -6.90
CA MET A 183 -12.12 13.23 -8.22
C MET A 183 -11.48 14.46 -8.89
N TYR A 184 -11.76 15.68 -8.42
CA TYR A 184 -11.20 16.93 -8.91
C TYR A 184 -10.10 17.50 -8.02
N SER A 185 -9.75 16.83 -6.91
CA SER A 185 -8.67 17.29 -6.04
C SER A 185 -7.36 17.33 -6.80
N ARG A 186 -6.58 18.39 -6.56
CA ARG A 186 -5.21 18.47 -7.06
C ARG A 186 -4.35 17.45 -6.33
N GLN A 187 -3.51 16.77 -7.08
CA GLN A 187 -2.67 15.70 -6.56
C GLN A 187 -1.24 15.90 -7.02
N SER A 188 -0.28 15.54 -6.18
CA SER A 188 1.14 15.58 -6.54
C SER A 188 1.92 14.53 -5.77
N LEU A 189 3.11 14.20 -6.25
CA LEU A 189 4.14 13.55 -5.46
C LEU A 189 5.08 14.63 -4.94
N ARG A 190 5.56 14.48 -3.70
CA ARG A 190 6.42 15.45 -3.04
C ARG A 190 7.61 14.78 -2.40
N LEU A 191 8.78 15.37 -2.58
CA LEU A 191 9.99 15.03 -1.86
C LEU A 191 10.06 15.85 -0.57
N ILE A 192 10.35 15.18 0.54
CA ILE A 192 10.48 15.79 1.86
C ILE A 192 11.86 15.46 2.41
N ASN A 193 12.59 16.49 2.82
CA ASN A 193 13.82 16.32 3.59
C ASN A 193 13.44 16.11 5.07
N VAL A 194 13.82 14.96 5.61
CA VAL A 194 13.49 14.54 6.99
C VAL A 194 14.18 15.44 8.02
N ILE A 195 15.43 15.80 7.78
CA ILE A 195 16.25 16.57 8.72
C ILE A 195 15.72 18.01 8.85
N GLU A 196 15.34 18.61 7.73
CA GLU A 196 14.81 19.98 7.68
C GLU A 196 13.31 20.06 7.99
N GLY A 197 12.58 18.95 7.90
CA GLY A 197 11.12 18.90 8.06
C GLY A 197 10.37 19.69 6.98
N LYS A 198 10.83 19.64 5.72
CA LYS A 198 10.32 20.50 4.63
C LYS A 198 10.15 19.77 3.31
N VAL A 199 9.12 20.17 2.56
CA VAL A 199 8.97 19.82 1.15
C VAL A 199 10.06 20.51 0.33
N THR A 200 10.86 19.73 -0.40
CA THR A 200 11.95 20.23 -1.23
C THR A 200 11.58 20.30 -2.72
N LYS A 201 10.68 19.42 -3.19
CA LYS A 201 10.21 19.40 -4.57
C LYS A 201 8.80 18.83 -4.64
N SER A 202 8.00 19.33 -5.57
CA SER A 202 6.71 18.76 -5.97
C SER A 202 6.76 18.38 -7.44
N PHE A 203 6.24 17.22 -7.80
CA PHE A 203 6.27 16.68 -9.15
C PHE A 203 5.06 15.79 -9.43
N SER A 204 4.87 15.44 -10.70
CA SER A 204 3.61 14.88 -11.21
C SER A 204 2.40 15.82 -10.93
N LYS A 205 1.22 15.43 -11.40
CA LYS A 205 -0.03 16.15 -11.18
C LYS A 205 -1.22 15.19 -11.31
N GLU A 206 -2.40 15.62 -10.88
CA GLU A 206 -3.62 14.84 -11.09
C GLU A 206 -3.88 14.55 -12.57
N GLY A 207 -4.27 13.30 -12.87
CA GLY A 207 -4.73 12.90 -14.18
C GLY A 207 -4.38 11.45 -14.51
N LYS A 208 -4.75 11.02 -15.72
CA LYS A 208 -4.68 9.60 -16.14
C LYS A 208 -3.70 9.37 -17.30
N GLU A 209 -3.03 10.41 -17.75
CA GLU A 209 -1.98 10.32 -18.78
C GLU A 209 -0.63 9.96 -18.16
N ASP A 210 0.30 9.49 -18.98
CA ASP A 210 1.65 9.11 -18.55
C ASP A 210 2.35 10.25 -17.79
N GLY A 211 2.94 9.90 -16.63
CA GLY A 211 3.56 10.87 -15.72
C GLY A 211 2.60 11.64 -14.83
N GLN A 212 1.29 11.53 -15.06
CA GLN A 212 0.24 12.02 -14.14
C GLN A 212 -0.20 10.91 -13.20
N ILE A 213 -0.70 11.29 -12.02
CA ILE A 213 -1.16 10.36 -10.98
C ILE A 213 -2.66 10.51 -10.71
N PHE A 214 -3.32 9.42 -10.36
CA PHE A 214 -4.72 9.43 -9.93
C PHE A 214 -4.94 8.57 -8.69
N PHE A 215 -4.96 9.24 -7.54
CA PHE A 215 -5.03 8.68 -6.19
C PHE A 215 -4.00 7.58 -5.96
N PRO A 216 -2.71 7.93 -5.81
CA PRO A 216 -1.67 6.97 -5.48
C PRO A 216 -2.04 6.17 -4.23
N LEU A 217 -1.89 4.84 -4.33
CA LEU A 217 -2.22 3.90 -3.27
C LEU A 217 -0.95 3.41 -2.57
N SER A 218 0.12 3.19 -3.34
CA SER A 218 1.39 2.66 -2.84
C SER A 218 2.57 3.21 -3.63
N ILE A 219 3.68 3.44 -2.95
CA ILE A 219 4.96 3.87 -3.52
C ILE A 219 6.05 2.92 -3.02
N GLN A 220 6.95 2.49 -3.91
CA GLN A 220 8.05 1.59 -3.59
C GLN A 220 9.36 2.09 -4.22
N LYS A 221 10.49 1.86 -3.53
CA LYS A 221 11.83 2.02 -4.12
C LYS A 221 12.04 1.00 -5.24
N TYR A 222 12.68 1.41 -6.32
CA TYR A 222 13.06 0.53 -7.44
C TYR A 222 14.43 0.95 -7.99
N GLY A 223 15.49 0.36 -7.45
CA GLY A 223 16.86 0.80 -7.74
C GLY A 223 17.09 2.24 -7.25
N SER A 224 17.50 3.14 -8.15
CA SER A 224 17.62 4.59 -7.91
C SER A 224 16.31 5.35 -8.12
N ASP A 225 15.26 4.65 -8.53
CA ASP A 225 13.99 5.22 -8.94
C ASP A 225 12.91 4.84 -7.94
N ILE A 226 11.70 5.33 -8.19
CA ILE A 226 10.50 4.95 -7.45
C ILE A 226 9.46 4.39 -8.42
N LEU A 227 8.63 3.48 -7.90
CA LEU A 227 7.43 3.01 -8.56
C LEU A 227 6.20 3.47 -7.79
N VAL A 228 5.17 3.90 -8.51
CA VAL A 228 3.91 4.39 -7.93
C VAL A 228 2.75 3.61 -8.54
N LEU A 229 1.97 2.94 -7.69
CA LEU A 229 0.69 2.34 -8.06
C LEU A 229 -0.43 3.31 -7.70
N ASP A 230 -1.26 3.66 -8.67
CA ASP A 230 -2.43 4.53 -8.47
C ASP A 230 -3.74 3.82 -8.86
N LYS A 231 -4.90 4.46 -8.63
CA LYS A 231 -6.22 3.86 -8.91
C LYS A 231 -6.49 3.57 -10.38
N THR A 232 -5.66 4.04 -11.31
CA THR A 232 -5.77 3.65 -12.73
C THR A 232 -5.22 2.26 -13.02
N GLY A 233 -4.60 1.61 -12.03
CA GLY A 233 -3.93 0.32 -12.18
C GLY A 233 -2.53 0.44 -12.79
N ARG A 234 -2.05 1.64 -13.10
CA ARG A 234 -0.68 1.84 -13.60
C ARG A 234 0.32 1.77 -12.46
N VAL A 235 1.39 1.00 -12.67
CA VAL A 235 2.62 1.08 -11.90
C VAL A 235 3.59 1.94 -12.71
N GLN A 236 3.79 3.18 -12.28
CA GLN A 236 4.59 4.18 -13.00
C GLN A 236 5.95 4.37 -12.36
N GLN A 237 6.98 4.44 -13.19
CA GLN A 237 8.36 4.68 -12.79
C GLN A 237 8.69 6.17 -12.89
N PHE A 238 9.23 6.71 -11.80
CA PHE A 238 9.80 8.05 -11.75
C PHE A 238 11.23 7.95 -11.22
N THR A 239 12.11 8.82 -11.70
CA THR A 239 13.41 9.00 -11.06
C THR A 239 13.23 9.52 -9.63
N GLN A 240 14.23 9.33 -8.77
CA GLN A 240 14.17 9.85 -7.39
C GLN A 240 14.05 11.38 -7.30
N ASP A 241 14.46 12.11 -8.35
CA ASP A 241 14.23 13.55 -8.45
C ASP A 241 12.88 13.92 -9.09
N GLY A 242 12.07 12.96 -9.52
CA GLY A 242 10.67 13.16 -9.88
C GLY A 242 10.35 13.31 -11.37
N GLU A 243 11.28 12.96 -12.25
CA GLU A 243 11.02 12.90 -13.69
C GLU A 243 10.33 11.59 -14.05
N PHE A 244 9.34 11.66 -14.93
CA PHE A 244 8.64 10.46 -15.40
C PHE A 244 9.53 9.64 -16.33
N VAL A 245 9.62 8.34 -16.09
CA VAL A 245 10.40 7.40 -16.91
C VAL A 245 9.50 6.61 -17.85
N ARG A 246 8.54 5.86 -17.29
CA ARG A 246 7.63 4.98 -18.06
C ARG A 246 6.49 4.44 -17.21
N VAL A 247 5.49 3.84 -17.87
CA VAL A 247 4.57 2.88 -17.23
C VAL A 247 5.27 1.51 -17.19
N ALA A 248 5.67 1.06 -16.01
CA ALA A 248 6.41 -0.20 -15.81
C ALA A 248 5.50 -1.43 -15.83
N ALA A 249 4.24 -1.28 -15.41
CA ALA A 249 3.20 -2.28 -15.57
C ALA A 249 1.82 -1.60 -15.52
N LYS A 250 0.78 -2.29 -15.99
CA LYS A 250 -0.61 -1.81 -15.84
C LYS A 250 -1.57 -2.96 -15.60
N ILE A 251 -2.36 -2.89 -14.54
CA ILE A 251 -3.53 -3.74 -14.27
C ILE A 251 -4.83 -2.99 -14.57
N ASP A 252 -5.96 -3.67 -14.46
CA ASP A 252 -7.26 -3.02 -14.51
C ASP A 252 -7.42 -1.98 -13.40
N ALA A 253 -8.16 -0.92 -13.70
CA ALA A 253 -8.34 0.18 -12.77
C ALA A 253 -9.06 -0.30 -11.50
N TYR A 254 -8.70 0.30 -10.36
CA TYR A 254 -9.29 0.02 -9.04
C TYR A 254 -9.07 -1.38 -8.45
N LEU A 255 -8.38 -2.30 -9.14
CA LEU A 255 -8.10 -3.64 -8.60
C LEU A 255 -7.00 -3.66 -7.53
N GLY A 256 -5.88 -2.98 -7.79
CA GLY A 256 -4.72 -3.02 -6.90
C GLY A 256 -4.88 -2.09 -5.71
N ASN A 257 -4.56 -2.59 -4.50
CA ASN A 257 -4.58 -1.82 -3.26
C ASN A 257 -3.18 -1.42 -2.78
N ALA A 258 -2.20 -2.31 -2.97
CA ALA A 258 -0.80 -2.09 -2.62
C ALA A 258 0.09 -3.02 -3.45
N PHE A 259 1.38 -2.72 -3.51
CA PHE A 259 2.36 -3.62 -4.11
C PHE A 259 3.70 -3.56 -3.39
N VAL A 260 4.52 -4.57 -3.64
CA VAL A 260 5.94 -4.64 -3.26
C VAL A 260 6.74 -5.13 -4.47
N VAL A 261 8.01 -4.73 -4.55
CA VAL A 261 8.91 -5.15 -5.62
C VAL A 261 9.71 -6.38 -5.17
N ASP A 262 9.73 -7.42 -6.00
CA ASP A 262 10.63 -8.57 -5.88
C ASP A 262 11.42 -8.72 -7.19
N GLY A 263 12.62 -8.15 -7.22
CA GLY A 263 13.44 -8.06 -8.44
C GLY A 263 12.74 -7.26 -9.54
N ASN A 264 12.40 -7.92 -10.65
CA ASN A 264 11.68 -7.32 -11.79
C ASN A 264 10.18 -7.65 -11.79
N ILE A 265 9.64 -8.08 -10.66
CA ILE A 265 8.21 -8.39 -10.48
C ILE A 265 7.61 -7.41 -9.48
N ALA A 266 6.44 -6.86 -9.80
CA ALA A 266 5.53 -6.31 -8.81
C ALA A 266 4.63 -7.43 -8.31
N LEU A 267 4.70 -7.70 -7.00
CA LEU A 267 3.69 -8.47 -6.30
C LEU A 267 2.62 -7.48 -5.85
N ILE A 268 1.38 -7.64 -6.31
CA ILE A 268 0.28 -6.71 -6.08
C ILE A 268 -0.80 -7.39 -5.25
N ALA A 269 -1.28 -6.70 -4.21
CA ALA A 269 -2.48 -7.10 -3.49
C ALA A 269 -3.71 -6.52 -4.18
N CYS A 270 -4.62 -7.40 -4.60
CA CYS A 270 -5.79 -7.07 -5.39
C CYS A 270 -7.09 -7.37 -4.63
N SER A 271 -8.11 -6.54 -4.87
CA SER A 271 -9.50 -6.80 -4.50
C SER A 271 -10.38 -6.51 -5.71
N GLY A 272 -11.31 -7.39 -6.01
CA GLY A 272 -12.19 -7.17 -7.16
C GLY A 272 -13.38 -8.09 -7.21
N ILE A 273 -14.32 -7.73 -8.08
CA ILE A 273 -15.42 -8.59 -8.47
C ILE A 273 -14.95 -9.47 -9.63
N VAL A 274 -14.98 -10.79 -9.40
CA VAL A 274 -14.48 -11.81 -10.31
C VAL A 274 -15.55 -12.87 -10.59
N LEU A 275 -15.32 -13.70 -11.62
CA LEU A 275 -16.16 -14.87 -11.88
C LEU A 275 -15.54 -16.11 -11.24
N ASP A 276 -16.37 -16.88 -10.55
CA ASP A 276 -15.95 -18.16 -9.99
C ASP A 276 -15.93 -19.29 -11.05
N ARG A 277 -15.62 -20.52 -10.63
CA ARG A 277 -15.59 -21.68 -11.55
C ARG A 277 -16.95 -22.04 -12.17
N LYS A 278 -18.05 -21.49 -11.64
CA LYS A 278 -19.42 -21.66 -12.14
C LYS A 278 -19.90 -20.44 -12.95
N ASN A 279 -19.01 -19.48 -13.24
CA ASN A 279 -19.33 -18.18 -13.83
C ASN A 279 -20.27 -17.34 -12.96
N GLU A 280 -20.28 -17.55 -11.64
CA GLU A 280 -21.00 -16.71 -10.70
C GLU A 280 -20.12 -15.55 -10.24
N THR A 281 -20.71 -14.37 -10.13
CA THR A 281 -20.00 -13.18 -9.69
C THR A 281 -19.73 -13.23 -8.18
N ILE A 282 -18.45 -13.18 -7.79
CA ILE A 282 -18.00 -13.16 -6.41
C ILE A 282 -17.07 -11.98 -6.16
N CYS A 283 -16.95 -11.55 -4.90
CA CYS A 283 -15.88 -10.66 -4.47
C CYS A 283 -14.71 -11.53 -4.00
N ASP A 284 -13.53 -11.34 -4.59
CA ASP A 284 -12.32 -12.07 -4.22
C ASP A 284 -11.15 -11.11 -3.99
N ASP A 285 -10.22 -11.58 -3.16
CA ASP A 285 -8.99 -10.94 -2.77
C ASP A 285 -7.85 -11.89 -3.10
N TRP A 286 -6.81 -11.41 -3.76
CA TRP A 286 -5.67 -12.25 -4.16
C TRP A 286 -4.36 -11.46 -4.23
N LEU A 287 -3.26 -12.19 -4.31
CA LEU A 287 -1.96 -11.65 -4.72
C LEU A 287 -1.69 -11.98 -6.18
N GLU A 288 -1.16 -11.03 -6.93
CA GLU A 288 -0.84 -11.17 -8.35
C GLU A 288 0.62 -10.81 -8.62
N LYS A 289 1.29 -11.54 -9.52
CA LYS A 289 2.69 -11.28 -9.90
C LYS A 289 2.74 -10.73 -11.31
N ILE A 290 3.31 -9.53 -11.47
CA ILE A 290 3.35 -8.85 -12.77
C ILE A 290 4.76 -8.38 -13.09
N PRO A 291 5.31 -8.69 -14.28
CA PRO A 291 6.59 -8.16 -14.73
C PRO A 291 6.61 -6.63 -14.86
N LEU A 292 7.71 -6.03 -14.43
CA LEU A 292 7.99 -4.59 -14.50
C LEU A 292 8.71 -4.21 -15.83
N ASP A 293 8.22 -4.74 -16.94
CA ASP A 293 8.79 -4.61 -18.28
C ASP A 293 7.87 -3.88 -19.28
N GLY A 294 6.80 -3.24 -18.77
CA GLY A 294 5.73 -2.64 -19.56
C GLY A 294 4.52 -3.56 -19.73
N THR A 295 4.52 -4.75 -19.12
CA THR A 295 3.40 -5.71 -19.16
C THR A 295 2.07 -5.03 -18.82
N ARG A 296 1.07 -5.30 -19.66
CA ARG A 296 -0.30 -4.83 -19.47
C ARG A 296 -1.20 -6.02 -19.21
N TRP A 297 -1.73 -6.06 -18.01
CA TRP A 297 -2.72 -7.00 -17.52
C TRP A 297 -4.11 -6.36 -17.66
N LEU A 298 -4.55 -6.24 -18.91
CA LEU A 298 -5.81 -5.63 -19.32
C LEU A 298 -6.56 -6.62 -20.22
N PRO A 299 -7.90 -6.53 -20.31
CA PRO A 299 -8.65 -7.30 -21.30
C PRO A 299 -8.14 -7.03 -22.72
N ASP A 300 -8.14 -8.06 -23.57
CA ASP A 300 -7.87 -7.91 -25.00
C ASP A 300 -8.92 -6.96 -25.61
N PRO A 301 -8.52 -5.84 -26.27
CA PRO A 301 -9.48 -4.93 -26.88
C PRO A 301 -10.42 -5.60 -27.89
N SER A 302 -10.08 -6.79 -28.42
CA SER A 302 -10.94 -7.52 -29.36
C SER A 302 -12.13 -8.26 -28.74
N ILE A 303 -12.39 -8.12 -27.44
CA ILE A 303 -13.55 -8.76 -26.76
C ILE A 303 -14.84 -7.89 -26.86
N TYR A 304 -14.87 -6.88 -27.74
CA TYR A 304 -16.06 -6.08 -28.07
C TYR A 304 -16.47 -6.19 -29.53
#